data_AF-A0A935MCS8-F1
#
_entry.id   AF-A0A935MCS8-F1
#
_cell.length_a   1.000
_cell.length_b   1.000
_cell.length_c   1.000
_cell.angle_alpha   90.00
_cell.angle_beta   90.00
_cell.angle_gamma   90.00
#
_symmetry.space_group_name_H-M   'P 1'
#
loop_
_entity.id
_entity.type
_entity.pdbx_description
1 polymer ?
#
loop_
_entity_poly.entity_id
_entity_poly.type
_entity_poly.pdbx_seq_one_letter_code
_entity_poly.pdbx_strand_id
1 'polypeptide(L)'
;MLETGFVYEGFTTYYGDKNLYSSGVFTVEQYFETLEERLDKHFNNFGRYNLSVAQSSWDNWLDGYVPGVPYRKTSIYDEGNLIAFMLDVIIMEATQNKRSLRDVCRKLHNEFGKKGKGYSKENIIELCEEAAGKDLKDFFNKFVFGANDYDEGLVPCFNYLGIDFQKTQNQNLNERDFGFKVIEQGTLTKVNLVAPYSPSWRAGIFNNDDVIAVNGTVVRNNLNQLLNYYSNQKSIDITIISQEKLRTVTLQKDEKEQTWFFKSKLSILAQSTDKQKDSFNIWNTF
;
A
#
# COMPACT_ATOMS: atom_id res chain seq x y z
N MET A 1 -11.37 -19.24 8.74
CA MET A 1 -11.70 -18.75 7.37
C MET A 1 -11.81 -17.22 7.33
N LEU A 2 -12.44 -16.57 8.31
CA LEU A 2 -12.66 -15.11 8.26
C LEU A 2 -11.39 -14.24 8.46
N GLU A 3 -10.30 -14.78 9.03
CA GLU A 3 -9.01 -14.08 9.19
C GLU A 3 -7.99 -14.39 8.07
N THR A 4 -8.33 -15.25 7.11
CA THR A 4 -7.39 -15.73 6.08
C THR A 4 -7.56 -15.05 4.72
N GLY A 5 -8.22 -13.88 4.66
CA GLY A 5 -8.44 -13.09 3.44
C GLY A 5 -7.17 -12.70 2.70
N PHE A 6 -6.10 -12.45 3.43
CA PHE A 6 -4.80 -12.18 2.85
C PHE A 6 -4.25 -13.37 2.02
N VAL A 7 -4.73 -14.60 2.27
CA VAL A 7 -4.34 -15.77 1.48
C VAL A 7 -5.16 -15.83 0.19
N TYR A 8 -6.48 -15.92 0.27
CA TYR A 8 -7.29 -16.18 -0.93
C TYR A 8 -7.44 -14.96 -1.84
N GLU A 9 -7.49 -13.74 -1.32
CA GLU A 9 -7.46 -12.52 -2.15
C GLU A 9 -6.04 -12.03 -2.37
N GLY A 10 -5.23 -11.98 -1.30
CA GLY A 10 -3.89 -11.40 -1.37
C GLY A 10 -2.92 -12.22 -2.21
N PHE A 11 -2.82 -13.54 -1.99
CA PHE A 11 -1.91 -14.38 -2.78
C PHE A 11 -2.38 -14.44 -4.24
N THR A 12 -3.69 -14.45 -4.48
CA THR A 12 -4.25 -14.35 -5.83
C THR A 12 -3.87 -13.04 -6.49
N THR A 13 -3.96 -11.91 -5.77
CA THR A 13 -3.58 -10.59 -6.27
C THR A 13 -2.09 -10.54 -6.61
N TYR A 14 -1.24 -11.12 -5.75
CA TYR A 14 0.20 -11.23 -5.99
C TYR A 14 0.52 -12.05 -7.23
N TYR A 15 0.01 -13.28 -7.29
CA TYR A 15 0.25 -14.15 -8.44
C TYR A 15 -0.41 -13.66 -9.73
N GLY A 16 -1.46 -12.85 -9.66
CA GLY A 16 -2.07 -12.22 -10.83
C GLY A 16 -1.04 -11.41 -11.62
N ASP A 17 -0.47 -10.39 -10.98
CA ASP A 17 0.53 -9.51 -11.63
C ASP A 17 1.88 -10.22 -11.83
N LYS A 18 2.28 -11.05 -10.85
CA LYS A 18 3.54 -11.80 -10.92
C LYS A 18 3.56 -12.76 -12.11
N ASN A 19 2.47 -13.47 -12.38
CA ASN A 19 2.40 -14.39 -13.53
C ASN A 19 2.46 -13.65 -14.86
N LEU A 20 1.86 -12.45 -14.97
CA LEU A 20 1.95 -11.61 -16.18
C LEU A 20 3.39 -11.18 -16.45
N TYR A 21 4.15 -10.86 -15.40
CA TYR A 21 5.57 -10.59 -15.51
C TYR A 21 6.37 -11.83 -15.90
N SER A 22 6.19 -12.94 -15.17
CA SER A 22 6.90 -14.20 -15.43
C SER A 22 6.61 -14.80 -16.81
N SER A 23 5.44 -14.55 -17.38
CA SER A 23 5.09 -14.97 -18.75
C SER A 23 5.61 -14.04 -19.85
N GLY A 24 6.26 -12.92 -19.49
CA GLY A 24 6.76 -11.92 -20.43
C GLY A 24 5.67 -11.02 -21.03
N VAL A 25 4.47 -10.98 -20.44
CA VAL A 25 3.39 -10.06 -20.86
C VAL A 25 3.65 -8.67 -20.29
N PHE A 26 4.06 -8.60 -19.02
CA PHE A 26 4.56 -7.37 -18.42
C PHE A 26 6.07 -7.27 -18.58
N THR A 27 6.56 -6.05 -18.85
CA THR A 27 7.95 -5.71 -18.58
C THR A 27 8.17 -5.60 -17.06
N VAL A 28 9.43 -5.55 -16.62
CA VAL A 28 9.74 -5.36 -15.19
C VAL A 28 9.22 -4.01 -14.69
N GLU A 29 9.26 -2.97 -15.53
CA GLU A 29 8.75 -1.63 -15.20
C GLU A 29 7.24 -1.66 -14.99
N GLN A 30 6.49 -2.36 -15.87
CA GLN A 30 5.04 -2.49 -15.73
C GLN A 30 4.65 -3.28 -14.46
N TYR A 31 5.38 -4.35 -14.14
CA TYR A 31 5.19 -5.05 -12.87
C TYR A 31 5.52 -4.16 -11.66
N PHE A 32 6.60 -3.38 -11.73
CA PHE A 32 6.93 -2.43 -10.67
C PHE A 32 5.86 -1.36 -10.51
N GLU A 33 5.24 -0.87 -11.58
CA GLU A 33 4.11 0.07 -11.48
C GLU A 33 2.94 -0.53 -10.69
N THR A 34 2.60 -1.82 -10.90
CA THR A 34 1.52 -2.44 -10.11
C THR A 34 1.90 -2.62 -8.65
N LEU A 35 3.15 -3.02 -8.36
CA LEU A 35 3.65 -3.17 -6.99
C LEU A 35 3.78 -1.81 -6.27
N GLU A 36 4.24 -0.76 -6.97
CA GLU A 36 4.27 0.64 -6.50
C GLU A 36 2.86 1.12 -6.11
N GLU A 37 1.82 0.75 -6.87
CA GLU A 37 0.44 1.08 -6.52
C GLU A 37 0.00 0.42 -5.20
N ARG A 38 0.39 -0.84 -4.96
CA ARG A 38 0.09 -1.57 -3.70
C ARG A 38 0.84 -0.94 -2.52
N LEU A 39 2.13 -0.62 -2.70
CA LEU A 39 2.94 0.09 -1.70
C LEU A 39 2.31 1.44 -1.35
N ASP A 40 1.93 2.23 -2.36
CA ASP A 40 1.26 3.51 -2.17
C ASP A 40 -0.05 3.37 -1.40
N LYS A 41 -0.85 2.33 -1.67
CA LYS A 41 -2.11 2.07 -0.96
C LYS A 41 -1.87 1.70 0.51
N HIS A 42 -0.86 0.89 0.80
CA HIS A 42 -0.47 0.57 2.19
C HIS A 42 0.00 1.83 2.92
N PHE A 43 1.06 2.48 2.42
CA PHE A 43 1.71 3.57 3.14
C PHE A 43 0.88 4.84 3.24
N ASN A 44 -0.03 5.07 2.29
CA ASN A 44 -0.94 6.22 2.34
C ASN A 44 -2.25 5.91 3.08
N ASN A 45 -2.47 4.67 3.53
CA ASN A 45 -3.59 4.30 4.38
C ASN A 45 -3.18 4.29 5.85
N PHE A 46 -3.67 5.27 6.61
CA PHE A 46 -3.41 5.34 8.06
C PHE A 46 -4.16 4.27 8.87
N GLY A 47 -5.10 3.55 8.27
CA GLY A 47 -5.73 2.38 8.86
C GLY A 47 -4.77 1.23 9.14
N ARG A 48 -3.58 1.24 8.51
CA ARG A 48 -2.51 0.27 8.78
C ARG A 48 -2.04 0.24 10.24
N TYR A 49 -2.28 1.31 11.00
CA TYR A 49 -1.94 1.39 12.43
C TYR A 49 -3.11 1.06 13.36
N ASN A 50 -4.30 0.75 12.81
CA ASN A 50 -5.52 0.54 13.59
C ASN A 50 -6.01 -0.91 13.55
N LEU A 51 -6.17 -1.49 12.36
CA LEU A 51 -6.55 -2.90 12.20
C LEU A 51 -5.52 -3.65 11.36
N SER A 52 -5.18 -4.86 11.80
CA SER A 52 -4.35 -5.77 11.01
C SER A 52 -5.08 -6.26 9.77
N VAL A 53 -4.37 -6.84 8.81
CA VAL A 53 -5.01 -7.44 7.62
C VAL A 53 -5.91 -8.62 8.02
N ALA A 54 -5.55 -9.39 9.05
CA ALA A 54 -6.38 -10.48 9.55
C ALA A 54 -7.70 -9.96 10.14
N GLN A 55 -7.66 -8.87 10.91
CA GLN A 55 -8.86 -8.21 11.43
C GLN A 55 -9.68 -7.55 10.30
N SER A 56 -9.02 -6.93 9.32
CA SER A 56 -9.67 -6.33 8.15
C SER A 56 -10.37 -7.37 7.28
N SER A 57 -9.84 -8.59 7.22
CA SER A 57 -10.49 -9.74 6.58
C SER A 57 -11.83 -10.10 7.25
N TRP A 58 -11.88 -10.05 8.58
CA TRP A 58 -13.12 -10.26 9.33
C TRP A 58 -14.15 -9.15 9.05
N ASP A 59 -13.70 -7.89 9.13
CA ASP A 59 -14.57 -6.71 8.93
C ASP A 59 -15.09 -6.60 7.49
N ASN A 60 -14.32 -7.02 6.47
CA ASN A 60 -14.78 -7.00 5.09
C ASN A 60 -16.00 -7.90 4.85
N TRP A 61 -16.15 -8.98 5.62
CA TRP A 61 -17.34 -9.82 5.55
C TRP A 61 -18.56 -9.13 6.16
N LEU A 62 -18.37 -8.30 7.20
CA LEU A 62 -19.46 -7.59 7.89
C LEU A 62 -19.91 -6.32 7.16
N ASP A 63 -18.96 -5.51 6.68
CA ASP A 63 -19.24 -4.21 6.05
C ASP A 63 -19.62 -4.35 4.56
N GLY A 64 -19.30 -5.49 3.92
CA GLY A 64 -19.31 -5.63 2.47
C GLY A 64 -18.16 -4.89 1.78
N TYR A 65 -18.07 -5.00 0.45
CA TYR A 65 -17.02 -4.37 -0.38
C TYR A 65 -17.29 -2.88 -0.65
N VAL A 66 -17.68 -2.11 0.37
CA VAL A 66 -17.85 -0.65 0.27
C VAL A 66 -16.76 0.08 1.05
N PRO A 67 -16.38 1.31 0.65
CA PRO A 67 -15.51 2.15 1.44
C PRO A 67 -16.09 2.35 2.84
N GLY A 68 -15.39 1.84 3.86
CA GLY A 68 -15.78 1.98 5.26
C GLY A 68 -15.33 3.31 5.86
N VAL A 69 -15.33 3.39 7.20
CA VAL A 69 -14.82 4.55 7.93
C VAL A 69 -13.33 4.77 7.58
N PRO A 70 -12.93 6.00 7.17
CA PRO A 70 -11.54 6.32 6.90
C PRO A 70 -10.63 5.94 8.07
N TYR A 71 -9.40 5.53 7.76
CA TYR A 71 -8.39 5.15 8.75
C TYR A 71 -8.77 3.96 9.65
N ARG A 72 -9.87 3.24 9.39
CA ARG A 72 -10.26 2.09 10.23
C ARG A 72 -9.53 0.81 9.82
N LYS A 73 -9.60 0.44 8.54
CA LYS A 73 -9.18 -0.86 8.03
C LYS A 73 -8.21 -0.77 6.85
N THR A 74 -7.58 -1.88 6.55
CA THR A 74 -6.72 -2.07 5.37
C THR A 74 -7.39 -2.99 4.34
N SER A 75 -6.80 -3.07 3.16
CA SER A 75 -7.30 -3.88 2.05
C SER A 75 -6.67 -5.26 2.08
N ILE A 76 -7.46 -6.32 2.16
CA ILE A 76 -6.95 -7.70 2.10
C ILE A 76 -6.28 -8.04 0.77
N TYR A 77 -6.55 -7.26 -0.28
CA TYR A 77 -5.90 -7.38 -1.59
C TYR A 77 -4.52 -6.73 -1.56
N ASP A 78 -4.44 -5.45 -1.16
CA ASP A 78 -3.18 -4.70 -1.20
C ASP A 78 -2.21 -5.20 -0.12
N GLU A 79 -2.68 -5.35 1.12
CA GLU A 79 -1.86 -5.89 2.22
C GLU A 79 -1.47 -7.34 1.97
N GLY A 80 -2.43 -8.16 1.49
CA GLY A 80 -2.19 -9.57 1.23
C GLY A 80 -1.23 -9.80 0.05
N ASN A 81 -1.23 -8.92 -0.96
CA ASN A 81 -0.23 -8.94 -2.03
C ASN A 81 1.17 -8.67 -1.47
N LEU A 82 1.34 -7.63 -0.64
CA LEU A 82 2.64 -7.30 -0.04
C LEU A 82 3.12 -8.40 0.92
N ILE A 83 2.22 -9.01 1.69
CA ILE A 83 2.53 -10.18 2.54
C ILE A 83 2.96 -11.38 1.69
N ALA A 84 2.27 -11.65 0.59
CA ALA A 84 2.64 -12.72 -0.34
C ALA A 84 4.04 -12.48 -0.91
N PHE A 85 4.33 -11.25 -1.38
CA PHE A 85 5.66 -10.87 -1.84
C PHE A 85 6.73 -11.09 -0.76
N MET A 86 6.49 -10.63 0.48
CA MET A 86 7.43 -10.84 1.58
C MET A 86 7.66 -12.32 1.88
N LEU A 87 6.59 -13.12 1.97
CA LEU A 87 6.70 -14.56 2.21
C LEU A 87 7.46 -15.28 1.10
N ASP A 88 7.20 -14.91 -0.16
CA ASP A 88 7.89 -15.49 -1.32
C ASP A 88 9.40 -15.27 -1.22
N VAL A 89 9.83 -14.03 -0.97
CA VAL A 89 11.24 -13.68 -0.84
C VAL A 89 11.87 -14.27 0.43
N ILE A 90 11.16 -14.29 1.56
CA ILE A 90 11.64 -14.90 2.81
C ILE A 90 11.90 -16.40 2.64
N ILE A 91 11.02 -17.11 1.93
CA ILE A 91 11.19 -18.55 1.64
C ILE A 91 12.37 -18.75 0.69
N MET A 92 12.49 -17.91 -0.35
CA MET A 92 13.62 -17.95 -1.26
C MET A 92 14.95 -17.73 -0.53
N GLU A 93 15.07 -16.69 0.29
CA GLU A 93 16.26 -16.41 1.07
C GLU A 93 16.63 -17.57 2.00
N ALA A 94 15.66 -18.07 2.77
CA ALA A 94 15.88 -19.15 3.73
C ALA A 94 16.31 -20.48 3.07
N THR A 95 15.90 -20.69 1.81
CA THR A 95 16.20 -21.92 1.07
C THR A 95 17.27 -21.75 0.00
N GLN A 96 17.94 -20.59 -0.05
CA GLN A 96 18.92 -20.26 -1.09
C GLN A 96 18.34 -20.42 -2.51
N ASN A 97 17.17 -19.81 -2.75
CA ASN A 97 16.44 -19.81 -4.00
C ASN A 97 15.97 -21.20 -4.48
N LYS A 98 15.75 -22.16 -3.57
CA LYS A 98 15.29 -23.51 -3.93
C LYS A 98 13.78 -23.69 -3.83
N ARG A 99 13.12 -22.85 -3.03
CA ARG A 99 11.67 -22.85 -2.82
C ARG A 99 11.15 -21.42 -2.80
N SER A 100 9.85 -21.29 -2.98
CA SER A 100 9.16 -20.01 -2.93
C SER A 100 7.74 -20.17 -2.35
N LEU A 101 6.96 -19.09 -2.28
CA LEU A 101 5.55 -19.14 -1.91
C LEU A 101 4.74 -20.06 -2.85
N ARG A 102 5.25 -20.35 -4.04
CA ARG A 102 4.62 -21.27 -4.98
C ARG A 102 4.55 -22.68 -4.41
N ASP A 103 5.56 -23.12 -3.66
CA ASP A 103 5.57 -24.42 -3.00
C ASP A 103 4.50 -24.51 -1.91
N VAL A 104 4.30 -23.42 -1.16
CA VAL A 104 3.21 -23.28 -0.17
C VAL A 104 1.86 -23.42 -0.88
N CYS A 105 1.64 -22.68 -1.96
CA CYS A 105 0.38 -22.71 -2.71
C CYS A 105 0.09 -24.09 -3.31
N ARG A 106 1.12 -24.78 -3.83
CA ARG A 106 0.98 -26.15 -4.35
C ARG A 106 0.60 -27.14 -3.26
N LYS A 107 1.22 -27.05 -2.09
CA LYS A 107 0.86 -27.90 -0.93
C LYS A 107 -0.53 -27.60 -0.42
N LEU A 108 -0.87 -26.32 -0.24
CA LEU A 108 -2.19 -25.87 0.17
C LEU A 108 -3.27 -26.43 -0.77
N HIS A 109 -3.07 -26.34 -2.09
CA HIS A 109 -4.00 -26.91 -3.06
C HIS A 109 -4.09 -28.44 -2.99
N ASN A 110 -2.97 -29.15 -2.86
CA ASN A 110 -2.97 -30.62 -2.83
C ASN A 110 -3.55 -31.20 -1.52
N GLU A 111 -3.31 -30.55 -0.39
CA GLU A 111 -3.72 -31.06 0.92
C GLU A 111 -5.15 -30.67 1.29
N PHE A 112 -5.59 -29.49 0.86
CA PHE A 112 -6.89 -28.93 1.23
C PHE A 112 -7.81 -28.83 0.00
N GLY A 113 -7.40 -28.06 -1.01
CA GLY A 113 -8.23 -27.76 -2.19
C GLY A 113 -8.72 -29.01 -2.94
N LYS A 114 -7.81 -29.88 -3.39
CA LYS A 114 -8.14 -31.13 -4.10
C LYS A 114 -8.97 -32.10 -3.27
N LYS A 115 -8.89 -32.01 -1.94
CA LYS A 115 -9.63 -32.87 -1.02
C LYS A 115 -10.95 -32.27 -0.56
N GLY A 116 -11.32 -31.09 -1.06
CA GLY A 116 -12.54 -30.37 -0.66
C GLY A 116 -12.52 -29.96 0.82
N LYS A 117 -11.34 -29.82 1.43
CA LYS A 117 -11.18 -29.43 2.85
C LYS A 117 -10.89 -27.94 2.94
N GLY A 118 -11.47 -27.27 3.94
CA GLY A 118 -11.04 -25.94 4.33
C GLY A 118 -9.70 -25.99 5.10
N TYR A 119 -8.94 -24.91 5.06
CA TYR A 119 -7.72 -24.75 5.85
C TYR A 119 -7.93 -23.75 7.00
N SER A 120 -7.15 -23.91 8.07
CA SER A 120 -7.05 -22.96 9.17
C SER A 120 -5.91 -21.96 8.95
N LYS A 121 -5.82 -20.91 9.77
CA LYS A 121 -4.67 -19.99 9.72
C LYS A 121 -3.39 -20.69 10.19
N GLU A 122 -3.51 -21.60 11.14
CA GLU A 122 -2.41 -22.42 11.65
C GLU A 122 -1.82 -23.27 10.51
N ASN A 123 -2.66 -23.85 9.64
CA ASN A 123 -2.16 -24.61 8.49
C ASN A 123 -1.37 -23.73 7.50
N ILE A 124 -1.73 -22.46 7.32
CA ILE A 124 -0.97 -21.55 6.46
C ILE A 124 0.39 -21.25 7.06
N ILE A 125 0.44 -20.97 8.37
CA ILE A 125 1.69 -20.74 9.09
C ILE A 125 2.59 -21.97 8.99
N GLU A 126 2.06 -23.16 9.30
CA GLU A 126 2.79 -24.44 9.23
C GLU A 126 3.36 -24.68 7.82
N LEU A 127 2.58 -24.48 6.77
CA LEU A 127 3.04 -24.67 5.39
C LEU A 127 4.12 -23.66 4.99
N CYS A 128 4.02 -22.40 5.43
CA CYS A 128 5.06 -21.39 5.20
C CYS A 128 6.35 -21.71 5.96
N GLU A 129 6.26 -22.12 7.22
CA GLU A 129 7.41 -22.53 8.04
C GLU A 129 8.09 -23.78 7.46
N GLU A 130 7.31 -24.77 7.00
CA GLU A 130 7.84 -25.96 6.34
C GLU A 130 8.54 -25.63 5.01
N ALA A 131 7.99 -24.68 4.24
CA ALA A 131 8.60 -24.23 3.01
C ALA A 131 9.93 -23.49 3.27
N ALA A 132 9.95 -22.58 4.25
CA ALA A 132 11.12 -21.79 4.61
C ALA A 132 12.19 -22.58 5.39
N GLY A 133 11.79 -23.64 6.11
CA GLY A 133 12.68 -24.38 7.01
C GLY A 133 13.07 -23.61 8.28
N LYS A 134 12.27 -22.60 8.68
CA LYS A 134 12.47 -21.77 9.88
C LYS A 134 11.13 -21.32 10.45
N ASP A 135 11.12 -20.96 11.74
CA ASP A 135 9.96 -20.35 12.41
C ASP A 135 9.66 -18.97 11.80
N LEU A 136 8.37 -18.69 11.57
CA LEU A 136 7.89 -17.44 10.97
C LEU A 136 6.85 -16.74 11.87
N LYS A 137 6.69 -17.14 13.13
CA LYS A 137 5.66 -16.59 14.02
C LYS A 137 5.81 -15.08 14.20
N ASP A 138 7.04 -14.60 14.35
CA ASP A 138 7.27 -13.15 14.49
C ASP A 138 6.84 -12.38 13.25
N PHE A 139 7.06 -12.94 12.06
CA PHE A 139 6.56 -12.36 10.82
C PHE A 139 5.02 -12.29 10.81
N PHE A 140 4.34 -13.40 11.10
CA PHE A 140 2.88 -13.43 11.10
C PHE A 140 2.28 -12.53 12.19
N ASN A 141 2.83 -12.56 13.41
CA ASN A 141 2.39 -11.69 14.51
C ASN A 141 2.53 -10.22 14.17
N LYS A 142 3.60 -9.84 13.47
CA LYS A 142 3.87 -8.45 13.13
C LYS A 142 3.08 -7.96 11.92
N PHE A 143 3.08 -8.70 10.83
CA PHE A 143 2.58 -8.23 9.54
C PHE A 143 1.18 -8.77 9.19
N VAL A 144 0.75 -9.89 9.78
CA VAL A 144 -0.58 -10.46 9.50
C VAL A 144 -1.57 -10.15 10.62
N PHE A 145 -1.16 -10.35 11.86
CA PHE A 145 -2.00 -10.15 13.04
C PHE A 145 -1.80 -8.80 13.73
N GLY A 146 -0.70 -8.10 13.42
CA GLY A 146 -0.40 -6.76 13.90
C GLY A 146 -0.81 -5.67 12.91
N ALA A 147 -1.13 -4.49 13.45
CA ALA A 147 -1.39 -3.28 12.67
C ALA A 147 -0.10 -2.46 12.60
N ASN A 148 0.78 -2.82 11.66
CA ASN A 148 2.11 -2.24 11.53
C ASN A 148 2.40 -1.76 10.11
N ASP A 149 3.35 -0.84 10.01
CA ASP A 149 3.95 -0.46 8.74
C ASP A 149 4.84 -1.60 8.20
N TYR A 150 4.88 -1.76 6.87
CA TYR A 150 5.58 -2.87 6.23
C TYR A 150 7.01 -2.56 5.80
N ASP A 151 7.54 -1.35 6.00
CA ASP A 151 8.92 -0.98 5.63
C ASP A 151 9.94 -2.02 6.12
N GLU A 152 9.84 -2.42 7.39
CA GLU A 152 10.79 -3.35 8.02
C GLU A 152 10.79 -4.74 7.38
N GLY A 153 9.65 -5.20 6.85
CA GLY A 153 9.54 -6.47 6.16
C GLY A 153 9.91 -6.38 4.68
N LEU A 154 9.54 -5.27 4.03
CA LEU A 154 9.70 -5.07 2.58
C LEU A 154 11.14 -4.71 2.19
N VAL A 155 11.81 -3.84 2.94
CA VAL A 155 13.17 -3.37 2.60
C VAL A 155 14.18 -4.52 2.48
N PRO A 156 14.24 -5.49 3.42
CA PRO A 156 15.10 -6.66 3.26
C PRO A 156 14.77 -7.50 2.02
N CYS A 157 13.47 -7.65 1.70
CA CYS A 157 13.02 -8.41 0.53
C CYS A 157 13.46 -7.74 -0.78
N PHE A 158 13.29 -6.42 -0.89
CA PHE A 158 13.77 -5.66 -2.05
C PHE A 158 15.30 -5.76 -2.18
N ASN A 159 16.03 -5.61 -1.08
CA ASN A 159 17.48 -5.72 -1.08
C ASN A 159 17.95 -7.12 -1.51
N TYR A 160 17.29 -8.19 -1.07
CA TYR A 160 17.62 -9.57 -1.48
C TYR A 160 17.51 -9.75 -3.01
N LEU A 161 16.49 -9.15 -3.61
CA LEU A 161 16.23 -9.19 -5.05
C LEU A 161 17.01 -8.13 -5.85
N GLY A 162 17.82 -7.28 -5.20
CA GLY A 162 18.52 -6.19 -5.89
C GLY A 162 17.59 -5.09 -6.42
N ILE A 163 16.44 -4.89 -5.77
CA ILE A 163 15.47 -3.85 -6.10
C ILE A 163 15.74 -2.64 -5.20
N ASP A 164 15.89 -1.47 -5.82
CA ASP A 164 15.91 -0.19 -5.13
C ASP A 164 14.48 0.26 -4.84
N PHE A 165 14.18 0.56 -3.59
CA PHE A 165 12.90 1.09 -3.16
C PHE A 165 13.07 2.49 -2.58
N GLN A 166 12.45 3.46 -3.23
CA GLN A 166 12.51 4.86 -2.83
C GLN A 166 11.12 5.41 -2.55
N LYS A 167 11.02 6.18 -1.46
CA LYS A 167 9.86 7.02 -1.15
C LYS A 167 10.13 8.41 -1.70
N THR A 168 9.53 8.72 -2.83
CA THR A 168 9.69 9.99 -3.54
C THR A 168 8.62 10.99 -3.12
N GLN A 169 8.94 12.28 -3.22
CA GLN A 169 7.98 13.34 -2.92
C GLN A 169 6.85 13.36 -3.93
N ASN A 170 5.63 13.57 -3.45
CA ASN A 170 4.47 13.74 -4.31
C ASN A 170 4.53 15.11 -5.02
N GLN A 171 4.18 15.12 -6.31
CA GLN A 171 4.16 16.36 -7.10
C GLN A 171 2.93 17.23 -6.79
N ASN A 172 1.90 16.66 -6.18
CA ASN A 172 0.71 17.38 -5.75
C ASN A 172 0.97 18.06 -4.41
N LEU A 173 0.99 19.40 -4.40
CA LEU A 173 1.30 20.16 -3.17
C LEU A 173 0.25 19.98 -2.06
N ASN A 174 -1.02 19.79 -2.42
CA ASN A 174 -2.07 19.46 -1.46
C ASN A 174 -1.78 18.14 -0.74
N GLU A 175 -1.24 17.16 -1.45
CA GLU A 175 -0.89 15.87 -0.88
C GLU A 175 0.40 15.98 -0.08
N ARG A 176 1.46 16.56 -0.67
CA ARG A 176 2.81 16.65 -0.09
C ARG A 176 2.88 17.56 1.13
N ASP A 177 2.43 18.80 1.00
CA ASP A 177 2.70 19.85 2.00
C ASP A 177 1.55 20.00 2.99
N PHE A 178 0.32 19.72 2.54
CA PHE A 178 -0.89 20.00 3.32
C PHE A 178 -1.62 18.74 3.79
N GLY A 179 -1.27 17.57 3.27
CA GLY A 179 -1.80 16.28 3.69
C GLY A 179 -3.28 16.09 3.43
N PHE A 180 -3.76 16.43 2.23
CA PHE A 180 -5.09 16.03 1.74
C PHE A 180 -5.09 15.63 0.26
N LYS A 181 -5.83 14.57 -0.07
CA LYS A 181 -6.08 14.08 -1.43
C LYS A 181 -7.45 14.56 -1.91
N VAL A 182 -7.55 14.83 -3.20
CA VAL A 182 -8.80 15.23 -3.86
C VAL A 182 -9.14 14.28 -5.00
N ILE A 183 -10.41 14.24 -5.37
CA ILE A 183 -10.93 13.61 -6.59
C ILE A 183 -11.76 14.66 -7.32
N GLU A 184 -11.51 14.80 -8.62
CA GLU A 184 -12.32 15.66 -9.48
C GLU A 184 -13.63 14.95 -9.86
N GLN A 185 -14.77 15.59 -9.58
CA GLN A 185 -16.12 15.12 -9.93
C GLN A 185 -16.81 16.19 -10.77
N GLY A 186 -16.63 16.11 -12.09
CA GLY A 186 -17.11 17.13 -13.03
C GLY A 186 -16.36 18.45 -12.85
N THR A 187 -17.03 19.46 -12.27
CA THR A 187 -16.44 20.76 -11.93
C THR A 187 -16.10 20.91 -10.45
N LEU A 188 -16.38 19.88 -9.64
CA LEU A 188 -16.12 19.90 -8.20
C LEU A 188 -14.81 19.20 -7.89
N THR A 189 -13.96 19.84 -7.10
CA THR A 189 -12.75 19.23 -6.54
C THR A 189 -13.05 18.77 -5.12
N LYS A 190 -13.35 17.48 -4.94
CA LYS A 190 -13.81 16.95 -3.64
C LYS A 190 -12.65 16.34 -2.85
N VAL A 191 -12.55 16.66 -1.57
CA VAL A 191 -11.60 16.02 -0.65
C VAL A 191 -11.98 14.57 -0.45
N ASN A 192 -11.05 13.66 -0.70
CA ASN A 192 -11.25 12.21 -0.60
C ASN A 192 -10.56 11.61 0.64
N LEU A 193 -9.42 12.17 1.05
CA LEU A 193 -8.67 11.69 2.20
C LEU A 193 -7.88 12.83 2.83
N VAL A 194 -7.86 12.90 4.15
CA VAL A 194 -7.03 13.84 4.90
C VAL A 194 -6.07 13.05 5.78
N ALA A 195 -4.79 13.33 5.75
CA ALA A 195 -3.84 12.66 6.64
C ALA A 195 -4.05 13.10 8.10
N PRO A 196 -4.15 12.19 9.08
CA PRO A 196 -4.23 12.54 10.49
C PRO A 196 -3.09 13.47 10.90
N TYR A 197 -3.42 14.49 11.69
CA TYR A 197 -2.48 15.50 12.21
C TYR A 197 -1.82 16.42 11.15
N SER A 198 -2.18 16.28 9.88
CA SER A 198 -1.70 17.18 8.82
C SER A 198 -2.17 18.63 9.01
N PRO A 199 -1.59 19.60 8.28
CA PRO A 199 -2.11 20.97 8.25
C PRO A 199 -3.62 21.01 7.93
N SER A 200 -4.07 20.20 6.96
CA SER A 200 -5.49 20.14 6.58
C SER A 200 -6.36 19.54 7.67
N TRP A 201 -5.88 18.51 8.38
CA TRP A 201 -6.59 17.94 9.53
C TRP A 201 -6.75 18.96 10.64
N ARG A 202 -5.68 19.68 10.99
CA ARG A 202 -5.68 20.70 12.06
C ARG A 202 -6.57 21.90 11.71
N ALA A 203 -6.62 22.26 10.42
CA ALA A 203 -7.54 23.28 9.90
C ALA A 203 -9.00 22.81 9.81
N GLY A 204 -9.24 21.53 10.11
CA GLY A 204 -10.57 20.92 10.15
C GLY A 204 -11.14 20.62 8.78
N ILE A 205 -10.32 20.45 7.73
CA ILE A 205 -10.76 19.91 6.44
C ILE A 205 -11.12 18.44 6.61
N PHE A 206 -12.26 18.02 6.06
CA PHE A 206 -12.78 16.66 6.19
C PHE A 206 -13.01 15.99 4.84
N ASN A 207 -13.14 14.66 4.88
CA ASN A 207 -13.58 13.89 3.73
C ASN A 207 -14.95 14.39 3.24
N ASN A 208 -15.14 14.46 1.93
CA ASN A 208 -16.29 15.00 1.20
C ASN A 208 -16.45 16.52 1.19
N ASP A 209 -15.54 17.30 1.77
CA ASP A 209 -15.55 18.75 1.57
C ASP A 209 -15.23 19.09 0.10
N ASP A 210 -15.88 20.12 -0.45
CA ASP A 210 -15.60 20.60 -1.81
C ASP A 210 -14.62 21.77 -1.76
N VAL A 211 -13.50 21.68 -2.48
CA VAL A 211 -12.51 22.73 -2.59
C VAL A 211 -12.92 23.72 -3.68
N ILE A 212 -13.20 24.96 -3.28
CA ILE A 212 -13.78 26.00 -4.14
C ILE A 212 -12.75 27.01 -4.62
N ALA A 213 -11.82 27.43 -3.75
CA ALA A 213 -10.83 28.44 -4.10
C ALA A 213 -9.52 28.30 -3.32
N VAL A 214 -8.44 28.79 -3.92
CA VAL A 214 -7.11 28.96 -3.31
C VAL A 214 -6.77 30.44 -3.33
N ASN A 215 -6.54 31.06 -2.17
CA ASN A 215 -6.25 32.48 -2.03
C ASN A 215 -7.24 33.38 -2.78
N GLY A 216 -8.54 33.04 -2.72
CA GLY A 216 -9.61 33.76 -3.43
C GLY A 216 -9.73 33.45 -4.93
N THR A 217 -8.82 32.67 -5.52
CA THR A 217 -8.89 32.23 -6.92
C THR A 217 -9.66 30.92 -7.03
N VAL A 218 -10.73 30.90 -7.84
CA VAL A 218 -11.60 29.73 -8.01
C VAL A 218 -10.83 28.54 -8.58
N VAL A 219 -11.04 27.37 -7.98
CA VAL A 219 -10.53 26.08 -8.45
C VAL A 219 -11.43 25.56 -9.57
N ARG A 220 -10.81 25.19 -10.69
CA ARG A 220 -11.46 24.60 -11.87
C ARG A 220 -10.60 23.43 -12.38
N ASN A 221 -10.59 22.33 -11.64
CA ASN A 221 -9.75 21.14 -11.90
C ASN A 221 -8.25 21.49 -12.06
N ASN A 222 -7.81 22.56 -11.41
CA ASN A 222 -6.47 23.13 -11.52
C ASN A 222 -5.87 23.38 -10.13
N LEU A 223 -6.34 22.67 -9.09
CA LEU A 223 -5.92 22.86 -7.71
C LEU A 223 -4.40 22.84 -7.58
N ASN A 224 -3.73 21.82 -8.12
CA ASN A 224 -2.27 21.72 -8.02
C ASN A 224 -1.55 22.89 -8.73
N GLN A 225 -2.08 23.38 -9.85
CA GLN A 225 -1.50 24.54 -10.55
C GLN A 225 -1.61 25.81 -9.71
N LEU A 226 -2.77 26.04 -9.07
CA LEU A 226 -2.98 27.19 -8.18
C LEU A 226 -2.07 27.11 -6.95
N LEU A 227 -1.95 25.94 -6.32
CA LEU A 227 -1.05 25.76 -5.18
C LEU A 227 0.42 26.00 -5.58
N ASN A 228 0.83 25.55 -6.76
CA ASN A 228 2.17 25.81 -7.28
C ASN A 228 2.40 27.32 -7.54
N TYR A 229 1.41 28.02 -8.08
CA TYR A 229 1.47 29.47 -8.29
C TYR A 229 1.69 30.23 -6.97
N TYR A 230 1.06 29.80 -5.88
CA TYR A 230 1.22 30.40 -4.55
C TYR A 230 2.31 29.75 -3.68
N SER A 231 3.16 28.89 -4.24
CA SER A 231 4.12 28.07 -3.47
C SER A 231 5.14 28.85 -2.65
N ASN A 232 5.44 30.09 -3.04
CA ASN A 232 6.35 31.01 -2.34
C ASN A 232 5.72 31.64 -1.08
N GLN A 233 4.42 31.47 -0.86
CA GLN A 233 3.73 31.98 0.32
C GLN A 233 3.90 31.01 1.49
N LYS A 234 4.02 31.56 2.70
CA LYS A 234 4.13 30.77 3.94
C LYS A 234 2.82 30.10 4.34
N SER A 235 1.71 30.69 3.94
CA SER A 235 0.36 30.21 4.19
C SER A 235 -0.48 30.30 2.93
N ILE A 236 -1.45 29.41 2.81
CA ILE A 236 -2.42 29.38 1.72
C ILE A 236 -3.82 29.31 2.32
N ASP A 237 -4.70 30.19 1.88
CA ASP A 237 -6.12 30.15 2.22
C ASP A 237 -6.84 29.20 1.26
N ILE A 238 -7.54 28.22 1.81
CA ILE A 238 -8.39 27.31 1.05
C ILE A 238 -9.84 27.60 1.43
N THR A 239 -10.65 27.99 0.43
CA THR A 239 -12.09 28.09 0.59
C THR A 239 -12.73 26.77 0.22
N ILE A 240 -13.54 26.22 1.12
CA ILE A 240 -14.24 24.95 0.96
C ILE A 240 -15.72 25.05 1.31
N ILE A 241 -16.54 24.19 0.73
CA ILE A 241 -17.89 23.89 1.21
C ILE A 241 -17.79 22.66 2.09
N SER A 242 -18.18 22.79 3.35
CA SER A 242 -18.25 21.70 4.31
C SER A 242 -19.65 21.66 4.91
N GLN A 243 -20.35 20.55 4.74
CA GLN A 243 -21.75 20.40 5.20
C GLN A 243 -22.65 21.57 4.73
N GLU A 244 -22.61 21.90 3.44
CA GLU A 244 -23.36 23.01 2.82
C GLU A 244 -22.98 24.42 3.33
N LYS A 245 -21.89 24.57 4.09
CA LYS A 245 -21.39 25.85 4.58
C LYS A 245 -20.07 26.20 3.92
N LEU A 246 -20.03 27.39 3.33
CA LEU A 246 -18.80 27.97 2.82
C LEU A 246 -17.91 28.41 4.01
N ARG A 247 -16.66 27.98 4.01
CA ARG A 247 -15.65 28.41 4.98
C ARG A 247 -14.31 28.62 4.29
N THR A 248 -13.49 29.52 4.81
CA THR A 248 -12.10 29.68 4.39
C THR A 248 -11.21 29.30 5.57
N VAL A 249 -10.24 28.43 5.30
CA VAL A 249 -9.27 27.97 6.29
C VAL A 249 -7.86 28.28 5.80
N THR A 250 -7.00 28.73 6.69
CA THR A 250 -5.60 29.03 6.38
C THR A 250 -4.74 27.82 6.69
N LEU A 251 -4.05 27.30 5.68
CA LEU A 251 -3.09 26.21 5.80
C LEU A 251 -1.68 26.77 5.86
N GLN A 252 -0.90 26.33 6.85
CA GLN A 252 0.53 26.63 6.96
C GLN A 252 1.33 25.37 6.62
N LYS A 253 2.42 25.55 5.89
CA LYS A 253 3.38 24.46 5.68
C LYS A 253 3.96 24.05 7.03
N ASP A 254 4.23 22.75 7.19
CA ASP A 254 4.81 22.26 8.44
C ASP A 254 6.23 22.82 8.62
N GLU A 255 6.52 23.39 9.79
CA GLU A 255 7.83 24.00 10.09
C GLU A 255 8.97 22.97 10.07
N LYS A 256 8.65 21.68 10.24
CA LYS A 256 9.62 20.58 10.20
C LYS A 256 9.85 20.02 8.80
N GLU A 257 9.29 20.66 7.76
CA GLU A 257 9.28 20.17 6.37
C GLU A 257 8.75 18.73 6.25
N GLN A 258 7.86 18.34 7.18
CA GLN A 258 7.22 17.03 7.13
C GLN A 258 6.34 16.96 5.88
N THR A 259 6.59 15.93 5.07
CA THR A 259 5.76 15.65 3.89
C THR A 259 4.73 14.58 4.20
N TRP A 260 3.63 14.63 3.46
CA TRP A 260 2.52 13.71 3.55
C TRP A 260 2.33 13.00 2.20
N PHE A 261 1.76 11.80 2.24
CA PHE A 261 1.39 11.02 1.06
C PHE A 261 2.48 10.86 0.00
N PHE A 262 3.59 10.19 0.34
CA PHE A 262 4.67 9.94 -0.61
C PHE A 262 4.26 8.98 -1.75
N LYS A 263 5.16 8.90 -2.74
CA LYS A 263 5.07 8.00 -3.89
C LYS A 263 6.18 6.98 -3.88
N SER A 264 5.80 5.71 -3.94
CA SER A 264 6.69 4.57 -4.00
C SER A 264 7.29 4.46 -5.39
N LYS A 265 8.61 4.28 -5.48
CA LYS A 265 9.31 4.00 -6.73
C LYS A 265 10.22 2.81 -6.55
N LEU A 266 10.12 1.87 -7.49
CA LEU A 266 10.94 0.69 -7.60
C LEU A 266 11.78 0.76 -8.88
N SER A 267 13.03 0.32 -8.77
CA SER A 267 13.91 0.13 -9.91
C SER A 267 14.92 -0.97 -9.60
N ILE A 268 15.58 -1.52 -10.62
CA ILE A 268 16.70 -2.44 -10.38
C ILE A 268 17.91 -1.63 -9.92
N LEU A 269 18.59 -2.09 -8.87
CA LEU A 269 19.82 -1.46 -8.40
C LEU A 269 20.86 -1.41 -9.52
N ALA A 270 21.35 -0.20 -9.82
CA ALA A 270 22.37 0.04 -10.84
C ALA A 270 23.64 -0.81 -10.62
N GLN A 271 23.96 -1.11 -9.36
CA GLN A 271 25.09 -1.96 -8.97
C GLN A 271 24.61 -3.18 -8.18
N SER A 272 23.78 -4.02 -8.79
CA SER A 272 23.38 -5.30 -8.22
C SER A 272 24.55 -6.29 -8.17
N THR A 273 24.72 -6.97 -7.03
CA THR A 273 25.63 -8.11 -6.87
C THR A 273 25.18 -9.30 -7.72
N ASP A 274 26.08 -10.22 -8.04
CA ASP A 274 25.72 -11.42 -8.81
C ASP A 274 24.65 -12.26 -8.08
N LYS A 275 24.73 -12.36 -6.76
CA LYS A 275 23.70 -13.02 -5.94
C LYS A 275 22.32 -12.36 -6.07
N GLN A 276 22.25 -11.04 -6.10
CA GLN A 276 20.99 -10.32 -6.27
C GLN A 276 20.41 -10.54 -7.66
N LYS A 277 21.25 -10.49 -8.71
CA LYS A 277 20.82 -10.78 -10.08
C LYS A 277 20.30 -12.21 -10.22
N ASP A 278 21.01 -13.18 -9.65
CA ASP A 278 20.59 -14.58 -9.65
C ASP A 278 19.26 -14.76 -8.91
N SER A 279 19.13 -14.15 -7.73
CA SER A 279 17.90 -14.21 -6.94
C SER A 279 16.72 -13.55 -7.65
N PHE A 280 16.92 -12.40 -8.28
CA PHE A 280 15.91 -11.73 -9.10
C PHE A 280 15.46 -12.58 -10.29
N ASN A 281 16.43 -13.17 -11.01
CA ASN A 281 16.13 -14.04 -12.15
C ASN A 281 15.36 -15.29 -11.72
N ILE A 282 15.77 -15.94 -10.64
CA ILE A 282 15.06 -17.11 -10.11
C ILE A 282 13.66 -16.72 -9.63
N TRP A 283 13.54 -15.59 -8.92
CA TRP A 283 12.27 -15.05 -8.47
C TRP A 283 11.34 -14.78 -9.65
N ASN A 284 11.85 -14.33 -10.80
CA ASN A 284 11.06 -14.19 -12.02
C ASN A 284 10.53 -15.53 -12.57
N THR A 285 11.26 -16.62 -12.39
CA THR A 285 10.88 -17.94 -12.92
C THR A 285 9.95 -18.76 -12.04
N PHE A 286 9.87 -18.44 -10.74
CA PHE A 286 8.96 -19.10 -9.80
C PHE A 286 7.52 -18.66 -10.02
#